data_AF-A0A7K5HRE3-F1
#
_entry.id   AF-A0A7K5HRE3-F1
#
_cell.length_a   1.000
_cell.length_b   1.000
_cell.length_c   1.000
_cell.angle_alpha   90.00
_cell.angle_beta   90.00
_cell.angle_gamma   90.00
#
_symmetry.space_group_name_H-M   'P 1'
#
loop_
_entity.id
_entity.type
_entity.pdbx_description
1 polymer ?
#
loop_
_entity_poly.entity_id
_entity_poly.type
_entity_poly.pdbx_seq_one_letter_code
_entity_poly.pdbx_strand_id
1 'polypeptide(L)'
;GSFMLVNTSGRFAGQKAHLLLPHLKENDTHCIDFHYYVSSKSGSSPGTLNIYVKVNDGPIGNPVWNTSITATWSRAELAISTFWPNFYQVVFEVVTSGHPGYVAIDEVKVLGHPCTKTPHFLRLQSVEVNAGQFATFQCTANGGTESGDRLWLQGIYVRDAPLKDIKVFNFRRFVALFSVVNATKRDAGNYRCMIRTEGGVGVSNYAELIVKEPPVPIAPPQLSSVGATYLWIQLNANSINGDGPIIQREVEYRTSSGSWYDIQPVDSTSYKIGHLDPDTEYEISVLLTRPGEGGTGSPGPALKTRTKCADPMRGPRKLEVVEIKSRQITICWEPFGYNVTRCHRYNLTVHYRYQAGGQEQVREEVSWDTESSHPQHTITNLSPYTNVSIKLVLMNPEGRKESQELVVQTDEDVPSAVPLESIQGSTFEEKIFLQWREPAQTYGVITLYEV
;
A
#
# COMPACT_ATOMS: atom_id res chain seq x y z
N GLY A 1 33.79 52.54 34.91
CA GLY A 1 32.57 52.51 34.07
C GLY A 1 31.39 52.13 34.93
N SER A 2 30.19 52.24 34.37
CA SER A 2 28.92 51.85 35.01
C SER A 2 28.40 50.62 34.29
N PHE A 3 28.43 49.44 34.92
CA PHE A 3 28.04 48.18 34.29
C PHE A 3 27.26 47.30 35.28
N MET A 4 26.52 46.32 34.76
CA MET A 4 25.88 45.28 35.57
C MET A 4 26.88 44.15 35.80
N LEU A 5 26.98 43.66 37.04
CA LEU A 5 28.02 42.71 37.46
C LEU A 5 27.43 41.50 38.18
N VAL A 6 27.92 40.32 37.83
CA VAL A 6 27.80 39.09 38.61
C VAL A 6 29.18 38.71 39.15
N ASN A 7 29.32 38.74 40.48
CA ASN A 7 30.51 38.25 41.17
C ASN A 7 30.35 36.74 41.45
N THR A 8 31.16 35.92 40.77
CA THR A 8 31.14 34.46 40.92
C THR A 8 32.05 33.98 42.06
N SER A 9 32.84 34.87 42.66
CA SER A 9 33.76 34.53 43.76
C SER A 9 33.00 34.05 44.99
N GLY A 10 33.35 32.86 45.48
CA GLY A 10 32.68 32.22 46.62
C GLY A 10 31.29 31.64 46.29
N ARG A 11 30.93 31.53 45.00
CA ARG A 11 29.68 30.89 44.55
C ARG A 11 29.91 29.44 44.18
N PHE A 12 28.94 28.58 44.49
CA PHE A 12 29.00 27.16 44.12
C PHE A 12 28.72 26.97 42.63
N ALA A 13 29.16 25.85 42.07
CA ALA A 13 28.85 25.51 40.68
C ALA A 13 27.33 25.32 40.48
N GLY A 14 26.80 25.81 39.35
CA GLY A 14 25.40 25.65 38.96
C GLY A 14 24.42 26.70 39.50
N GLN A 15 24.88 27.67 40.30
CA GLN A 15 24.03 28.79 40.71
C GLN A 15 23.77 29.73 39.52
N LYS A 16 22.56 30.27 39.45
CA LYS A 16 22.08 31.04 38.30
C LYS A 16 21.64 32.45 38.71
N ALA A 17 21.95 33.44 37.90
CA ALA A 17 21.43 34.80 38.02
C ALA A 17 20.89 35.27 36.67
N HIS A 18 19.68 35.85 36.65
CA HIS A 18 19.01 36.32 35.44
C HIS A 18 18.86 37.84 35.46
N LEU A 19 19.14 38.46 34.32
CA LEU A 19 18.86 39.86 34.02
C LEU A 19 17.95 39.90 32.79
N LEU A 20 16.77 40.50 32.95
CA LEU A 20 15.74 40.52 31.92
C LEU A 20 15.61 41.93 31.34
N LEU A 21 15.61 42.04 30.01
CA LEU A 21 15.23 43.25 29.31
C LEU A 21 13.71 43.46 29.37
N PRO A 22 13.20 44.68 29.08
CA PRO A 22 11.78 44.87 28.87
C PRO A 22 11.29 44.07 27.65
N HIS A 23 9.98 43.86 27.56
CA HIS A 23 9.39 43.24 26.38
C HIS A 23 9.51 44.18 25.19
N LEU A 24 10.14 43.68 24.11
CA LEU A 24 10.34 44.42 22.86
C LEU A 24 9.23 44.05 21.86
N LYS A 25 8.65 45.06 21.23
CA LYS A 25 7.46 44.99 20.35
C LYS A 25 7.67 45.82 19.08
N GLU A 26 8.85 45.66 18.49
CA GLU A 26 9.26 46.47 17.33
C GLU A 26 8.52 46.06 16.06
N ASN A 27 8.31 47.02 15.16
CA ASN A 27 7.79 46.79 13.81
C ASN A 27 8.91 46.73 12.77
N ASP A 28 9.88 47.64 12.89
CA ASP A 28 11.00 47.76 11.96
C ASP A 28 12.19 46.88 12.37
N THR A 29 13.06 46.59 11.40
CA THR A 29 14.32 45.90 11.63
C THR A 29 15.18 46.70 12.62
N HIS A 30 15.60 46.03 13.69
CA HIS A 30 16.39 46.61 14.75
C HIS A 30 17.54 45.66 15.12
N CYS A 31 18.54 46.19 15.81
CA CYS A 31 19.69 45.45 16.29
C CYS A 31 19.85 45.69 17.78
N ILE A 32 20.05 44.63 18.56
CA ILE A 32 20.44 44.79 19.97
C ILE A 32 21.95 44.62 20.04
N ASP A 33 22.67 45.62 20.55
CA ASP A 33 24.10 45.50 20.80
C ASP A 33 24.43 45.72 22.27
N PHE A 34 25.45 45.02 22.75
CA PHE A 34 25.90 45.11 24.14
C PHE A 34 27.38 44.78 24.24
N HIS A 35 27.99 45.22 25.34
CA HIS A 35 29.35 44.86 25.71
C HIS A 35 29.32 43.87 26.87
N TYR A 36 30.26 42.93 26.86
CA TYR A 36 30.40 41.96 27.93
C TYR A 36 31.86 41.72 28.28
N TYR A 37 32.09 41.29 29.50
CA TYR A 37 33.40 41.01 30.04
C TYR A 37 33.33 39.80 30.96
N VAL A 38 34.12 38.77 30.66
CA VAL A 38 34.24 37.58 31.51
C VAL A 38 35.70 37.37 31.88
N SER A 39 36.01 37.48 33.17
CA SER A 39 37.38 37.35 33.66
C SER A 39 37.48 36.48 34.91
N SER A 40 38.59 35.76 34.98
CA SER A 40 38.98 34.96 36.14
C SER A 40 40.46 35.13 36.38
N LYS A 41 40.85 35.19 37.67
CA LYS A 41 42.25 35.26 38.08
C LYS A 41 42.96 33.91 38.00
N SER A 42 42.22 32.80 38.02
CA SER A 42 42.79 31.44 38.02
C SER A 42 42.99 30.86 36.61
N GLY A 43 42.62 31.60 35.56
CA GLY A 43 42.59 31.10 34.18
C GLY A 43 41.42 30.14 33.88
N SER A 44 40.77 29.60 34.91
CA SER A 44 39.57 28.78 34.79
C SER A 44 38.32 29.65 34.60
N SER A 45 37.37 29.22 33.77
CA SER A 45 36.15 29.99 33.51
C SER A 45 35.36 30.22 34.80
N PRO A 46 34.98 31.48 35.14
CA PRO A 46 34.20 31.77 36.35
C PRO A 46 32.74 31.31 36.25
N GLY A 47 32.28 30.99 35.04
CA GLY A 47 30.90 30.66 34.72
C GLY A 47 30.62 30.89 33.24
N THR A 48 29.42 30.54 32.81
CA THR A 48 28.95 30.82 31.45
C THR A 48 27.97 31.97 31.45
N LEU A 49 28.10 32.86 30.47
CA LEU A 49 27.08 33.86 30.15
C LEU A 49 26.26 33.31 28.98
N ASN A 50 25.00 33.03 29.23
CA ASN A 50 24.02 32.57 28.26
C ASN A 50 23.04 33.71 27.95
N ILE A 51 22.56 33.76 26.71
CA ILE A 51 21.51 34.68 26.28
C ILE A 51 20.35 33.87 25.76
N TYR A 52 19.15 34.19 26.22
CA TYR A 52 17.91 33.59 25.77
C TYR A 52 17.01 34.65 25.14
N VAL A 53 16.17 34.21 24.20
CA VAL A 53 15.15 35.02 23.56
C VAL A 53 13.82 34.32 23.79
N LYS A 54 13.10 34.78 24.82
CA LYS A 54 11.78 34.27 25.21
C LYS A 54 10.72 35.00 24.37
N VAL A 55 9.95 34.28 23.57
CA VAL A 55 8.96 34.86 22.66
C VAL A 55 7.55 34.70 23.25
N ASN A 56 6.74 35.76 23.20
CA ASN A 56 5.33 35.80 23.63
C ASN A 56 5.07 35.23 25.03
N ASP A 57 5.98 35.50 25.98
CA ASP A 57 5.95 34.91 27.31
C ASP A 57 5.92 33.37 27.37
N GLY A 58 6.27 32.70 26.27
CA GLY A 58 6.42 31.26 26.18
C GLY A 58 7.63 30.71 26.94
N PRO A 59 8.09 29.49 26.62
CA PRO A 59 9.22 28.90 27.32
C PRO A 59 10.51 29.68 27.03
N ILE A 60 11.44 29.70 28.00
CA ILE A 60 12.75 30.36 27.85
C ILE A 60 13.57 29.76 26.69
N GLY A 61 13.33 28.49 26.37
CA GLY A 61 13.96 27.78 25.27
C GLY A 61 15.43 27.49 25.52
N ASN A 62 16.15 27.23 24.43
CA ASN A 62 17.59 27.02 24.41
C ASN A 62 18.33 28.36 24.27
N PRO A 63 19.56 28.49 24.80
CA PRO A 63 20.33 29.72 24.65
C PRO A 63 20.62 29.97 23.17
N VAL A 64 20.48 31.23 22.76
CA VAL A 64 20.82 31.67 21.39
C VAL A 64 22.30 31.99 21.26
N TRP A 65 22.94 32.38 22.36
CA TRP A 65 24.34 32.76 22.41
C TRP A 65 24.93 32.38 23.77
N ASN A 66 26.20 32.01 23.78
CA ASN A 66 26.93 31.72 25.01
C ASN A 66 28.43 32.00 24.90
N THR A 67 29.05 32.31 26.05
CA THR A 67 30.50 32.48 26.21
C THR A 67 30.97 32.10 27.62
N SER A 68 32.28 31.88 27.81
CA SER A 68 32.84 31.39 29.08
C SER A 68 34.08 32.14 29.58
N ILE A 69 34.97 32.65 28.73
CA ILE A 69 36.10 33.53 29.10
C ILE A 69 36.40 34.44 27.91
N THR A 70 36.61 35.74 28.16
CA THR A 70 37.14 36.68 27.15
C THR A 70 38.40 37.39 27.58
N ALA A 71 38.59 37.66 28.88
CA ALA A 71 39.68 38.47 29.44
C ALA A 71 39.76 39.93 28.96
N THR A 72 38.99 40.31 27.93
CA THR A 72 38.83 41.67 27.41
C THR A 72 37.35 42.01 27.20
N TRP A 73 37.04 43.31 27.17
CA TRP A 73 35.72 43.78 26.78
C TRP A 73 35.45 43.41 25.33
N SER A 74 34.36 42.70 25.12
CA SER A 74 33.94 42.22 23.81
C SER A 74 32.55 42.76 23.49
N ARG A 75 32.31 43.05 22.21
CA ARG A 75 31.02 43.51 21.70
C ARG A 75 30.30 42.35 21.04
N ALA A 76 29.01 42.22 21.30
CA ALA A 76 28.15 41.27 20.59
C ALA A 76 26.84 41.94 20.18
N GLU A 77 26.29 41.51 19.05
CA GLU A 77 24.99 41.96 18.55
C GLU A 77 23.99 40.80 18.36
N LEU A 78 22.70 41.09 18.51
CA LEU A 78 21.60 40.16 18.34
C LEU A 78 20.68 40.66 17.23
N ALA A 79 20.57 39.89 16.16
CA ALA A 79 19.64 40.12 15.06
C ALA A 79 18.38 39.25 15.25
N ILE A 80 17.41 39.77 16.01
CA ILE A 80 16.20 39.04 16.40
C ILE A 80 15.05 39.37 15.46
N SER A 81 14.59 38.39 14.69
CA SER A 81 13.57 38.58 13.65
C SER A 81 12.17 38.25 14.18
N THR A 82 11.80 38.82 15.32
CA THR A 82 10.48 38.69 15.95
C THR A 82 9.87 40.08 16.10
N PHE A 83 8.73 40.30 15.46
CA PHE A 83 8.09 41.60 15.32
C PHE A 83 6.63 41.57 15.80
N TRP A 84 6.07 42.74 16.07
CA TRP A 84 4.66 42.92 16.40
C TRP A 84 3.75 42.20 15.35
N PRO A 85 2.65 41.55 15.76
CA PRO A 85 2.02 41.53 17.09
C PRO A 85 2.71 40.64 18.12
N ASN A 86 3.75 39.90 17.72
CA ASN A 86 4.55 39.11 18.65
C ASN A 86 5.50 40.03 19.42
N PHE A 87 5.95 39.58 20.58
CA PHE A 87 6.93 40.27 21.39
C PHE A 87 7.96 39.28 21.91
N TYR A 88 9.11 39.79 22.32
CA TYR A 88 10.14 38.96 22.91
C TYR A 88 10.84 39.65 24.08
N GLN A 89 11.48 38.85 24.91
CA GLN A 89 12.27 39.28 26.04
C GLN A 89 13.65 38.66 25.95
N VAL A 90 14.69 39.49 25.98
CA VAL A 90 16.08 39.03 26.10
C VAL A 90 16.39 38.76 27.56
N VAL A 91 16.93 37.59 27.85
CA VAL A 91 17.34 37.19 29.20
C VAL A 91 18.82 36.84 29.19
N PHE A 92 19.60 37.59 29.95
CA PHE A 92 20.99 37.27 30.24
C PHE A 92 21.04 36.37 31.47
N GLU A 93 21.61 35.17 31.34
CA GLU A 93 21.82 34.23 32.44
C GLU A 93 23.30 34.03 32.69
N VAL A 94 23.74 34.17 33.93
CA VAL A 94 25.06 33.70 34.36
C VAL A 94 24.91 32.41 35.14
N VAL A 95 25.60 31.35 34.71
CA VAL A 95 25.72 30.08 35.45
C VAL A 95 27.12 29.96 36.02
N THR A 96 27.25 29.94 37.34
CA THR A 96 28.55 29.89 38.02
C THR A 96 29.23 28.53 37.86
N SER A 97 30.55 28.52 37.68
CA SER A 97 31.33 27.27 37.53
C SER A 97 31.92 26.76 38.85
N GLY A 98 31.79 27.52 39.95
CA GLY A 98 32.51 27.28 41.20
C GLY A 98 33.86 27.99 41.28
N HIS A 99 34.36 28.58 40.18
CA HIS A 99 35.62 29.30 40.15
C HIS A 99 35.42 30.81 40.37
N PRO A 100 36.37 31.48 41.04
CA PRO A 100 36.26 32.90 41.33
C PRO A 100 36.51 33.77 40.09
N GLY A 101 35.67 34.78 39.92
CA GLY A 101 35.81 35.77 38.86
C GLY A 101 34.59 36.67 38.72
N TYR A 102 34.49 37.30 37.57
CA TYR A 102 33.51 38.34 37.29
C TYR A 102 32.92 38.16 35.89
N VAL A 103 31.61 38.35 35.80
CA VAL A 103 30.88 38.49 34.54
C VAL A 103 30.18 39.85 34.57
N ALA A 104 30.48 40.71 33.60
CA ALA A 104 29.87 42.02 33.49
C ALA A 104 29.21 42.23 32.12
N ILE A 105 28.14 43.00 32.11
CA ILE A 105 27.41 43.44 30.92
C ILE A 105 27.30 44.96 30.99
N ASP A 106 27.57 45.63 29.88
CA ASP A 106 27.53 47.07 29.77
C ASP A 106 26.86 47.51 28.46
N GLU A 107 26.32 48.73 28.45
CA GLU A 107 25.80 49.43 27.28
C GLU A 107 24.83 48.63 26.38
N VAL A 108 23.82 47.98 26.98
CA VAL A 108 22.77 47.31 26.18
C VAL A 108 21.92 48.36 25.46
N LYS A 109 21.96 48.35 24.13
CA LYS A 109 21.27 49.31 23.25
C LYS A 109 20.35 48.56 22.28
N VAL A 110 19.18 49.15 22.03
CA VAL A 110 18.27 48.72 20.95
C VAL A 110 18.32 49.79 19.87
N LEU A 111 18.81 49.42 18.70
CA LEU A 111 19.07 50.33 17.59
C LEU A 111 18.07 50.08 16.47
N GLY A 112 17.39 51.12 16.00
CA GLY A 112 16.40 51.05 14.90
C GLY A 112 17.00 50.89 13.50
N HIS A 113 18.01 50.03 13.35
CA HIS A 113 18.62 49.70 12.06
C HIS A 113 19.13 48.25 12.06
N PRO A 114 19.43 47.67 10.88
CA PRO A 114 20.01 46.33 10.79
C PRO A 114 21.36 46.21 11.51
N CYS A 115 21.68 45.01 11.96
CA CYS A 115 22.97 44.66 12.52
C CYS A 115 24.07 44.72 11.45
N THR A 116 25.33 44.90 11.87
CA THR A 116 26.44 45.21 10.94
C THR A 116 27.31 44.01 10.61
N LYS A 117 27.51 43.12 11.57
CA LYS A 117 28.32 41.89 11.51
C LYS A 117 27.48 40.60 11.59
N THR A 118 26.16 40.72 11.70
CA THR A 118 25.25 39.59 11.90
C THR A 118 24.05 39.71 10.96
N PRO A 119 23.80 38.69 10.12
CA PRO A 119 22.65 38.67 9.21
C PRO A 119 21.30 38.61 9.92
N HIS A 120 20.29 39.18 9.27
CA HIS A 120 18.89 39.16 9.69
C HIS A 120 18.12 38.10 8.91
N PHE A 121 17.44 37.19 9.59
CA PHE A 121 16.57 36.24 8.92
C PHE A 121 15.25 36.91 8.51
N LEU A 122 14.76 36.56 7.33
CA LEU A 122 13.38 36.82 6.95
C LEU A 122 12.45 35.89 7.74
N ARG A 123 11.16 36.24 7.76
CA ARG A 123 10.14 35.45 8.46
C ARG A 123 10.11 34.01 7.94
N LEU A 124 10.38 33.07 8.83
CA LEU A 124 10.28 31.63 8.60
C LEU A 124 8.80 31.19 8.62
N GLN A 125 8.41 30.33 7.68
CA GLN A 125 7.07 29.76 7.59
C GLN A 125 7.03 28.36 8.19
N SER A 126 5.87 27.98 8.73
CA SER A 126 5.63 26.62 9.21
C SER A 126 5.69 25.63 8.04
N VAL A 127 6.10 24.39 8.34
CA VAL A 127 6.26 23.32 7.36
C VAL A 127 5.40 22.14 7.79
N GLU A 128 4.54 21.66 6.90
CA GLU A 128 3.81 20.40 7.08
C GLU A 128 4.52 19.29 6.31
N VAL A 129 4.67 18.12 6.95
CA VAL A 129 5.30 16.95 6.35
C VAL A 129 4.55 15.68 6.76
N ASN A 130 4.54 14.67 5.89
CA ASN A 130 4.07 13.34 6.25
C ASN A 130 5.13 12.60 7.06
N ALA A 131 4.69 11.84 8.07
CA ALA A 131 5.57 11.01 8.88
C ALA A 131 6.41 10.06 8.01
N GLY A 132 7.69 9.91 8.35
CA GLY A 132 8.67 9.14 7.57
C GLY A 132 9.38 9.93 6.48
N GLN A 133 8.85 11.09 6.07
CA GLN A 133 9.49 11.96 5.07
C GLN A 133 10.43 12.98 5.72
N PHE A 134 11.17 13.73 4.89
CA PHE A 134 12.05 14.79 5.36
C PHE A 134 11.35 16.15 5.26
N ALA A 135 11.39 16.93 6.35
CA ALA A 135 10.95 18.32 6.32
C ALA A 135 12.14 19.23 6.01
N THR A 136 11.93 20.23 5.15
CA THR A 136 12.98 21.21 4.80
C THR A 136 12.55 22.62 5.23
N PHE A 137 13.34 23.23 6.10
CA PHE A 137 13.20 24.64 6.46
C PHE A 137 14.12 25.50 5.59
N GLN A 138 13.53 26.50 4.94
CA GLN A 138 14.25 27.44 4.09
C GLN A 138 14.39 28.79 4.81
N CYS A 139 15.59 29.06 5.31
CA CYS A 139 15.94 30.27 6.03
C CYS A 139 16.59 31.26 5.06
N THR A 140 15.83 32.27 4.64
CA THR A 140 16.41 33.36 3.82
C THR A 140 16.93 34.44 4.75
N ALA A 141 18.15 34.92 4.52
CA ALA A 141 18.78 35.93 5.36
C ALA A 141 19.28 37.13 4.54
N ASN A 142 19.15 38.31 5.12
CA ASN A 142 19.72 39.57 4.66
C ASN A 142 21.03 39.85 5.42
N GLY A 143 22.13 39.95 4.71
CA GLY A 143 23.49 40.02 5.23
C GLY A 143 24.40 39.01 4.53
N GLY A 144 25.72 39.21 4.65
CA GLY A 144 26.72 38.26 4.18
C GLY A 144 26.96 37.15 5.21
N THR A 145 27.50 36.02 4.76
CA THR A 145 27.95 34.95 5.64
C THR A 145 29.34 34.50 5.22
N GLU A 146 30.16 34.13 6.19
CA GLU A 146 31.56 33.72 6.02
C GLU A 146 31.73 32.23 6.37
N SER A 147 32.86 31.63 5.95
CA SER A 147 33.12 30.20 6.17
C SER A 147 33.23 29.81 7.65
N GLY A 148 33.51 30.76 8.54
CA GLY A 148 33.56 30.55 9.99
C GLY A 148 32.20 30.62 10.69
N ASP A 149 31.14 31.04 9.98
CA ASP A 149 29.82 31.18 10.58
C ASP A 149 29.17 29.83 10.85
N ARG A 150 28.55 29.70 12.02
CA ARG A 150 27.84 28.48 12.40
C ARG A 150 26.35 28.65 12.20
N LEU A 151 25.77 27.83 11.33
CA LEU A 151 24.33 27.80 11.05
C LEU A 151 23.69 26.50 11.53
N TRP A 152 22.54 26.59 12.18
CA TRP A 152 21.72 25.44 12.58
C TRP A 152 20.25 25.83 12.73
N LEU A 153 19.37 24.84 12.75
CA LEU A 153 17.96 25.02 13.08
C LEU A 153 17.76 24.63 14.55
N GLN A 154 17.36 25.59 15.38
CA GLN A 154 17.14 25.36 16.80
C GLN A 154 15.69 25.00 17.09
N GLY A 155 15.50 23.85 17.74
CA GLY A 155 14.22 23.38 18.23
C GLY A 155 13.93 23.82 19.67
N ILE A 156 12.65 23.98 20.02
CA ILE A 156 12.23 24.07 21.43
C ILE A 156 11.79 22.69 21.91
N TYR A 157 12.49 22.14 22.90
CA TYR A 157 12.29 20.77 23.42
C TYR A 157 12.40 19.62 22.40
N VAL A 158 12.83 19.93 21.17
CA VAL A 158 13.10 18.98 20.10
C VAL A 158 14.55 19.11 19.67
N ARG A 159 15.06 18.10 18.95
CA ARG A 159 16.45 18.09 18.50
C ARG A 159 16.70 19.17 17.45
N ASP A 160 17.82 19.85 17.59
CA ASP A 160 18.32 20.78 16.58
C ASP A 160 18.68 20.04 15.29
N ALA A 161 18.52 20.70 14.14
CA ALA A 161 18.89 20.16 12.83
C ALA A 161 20.11 20.90 12.24
N PRO A 162 21.07 20.18 11.65
CA PRO A 162 22.25 20.79 11.04
C PRO A 162 21.92 21.44 9.69
N LEU A 163 22.82 22.33 9.23
CA LEU A 163 22.78 22.87 7.88
C LEU A 163 22.89 21.75 6.85
N LYS A 164 21.94 21.68 5.92
CA LYS A 164 21.95 20.74 4.79
C LYS A 164 22.67 21.34 3.58
N ASP A 165 22.34 22.58 3.24
CA ASP A 165 22.89 23.28 2.08
C ASP A 165 22.76 24.80 2.27
N ILE A 166 23.62 25.56 1.60
CA ILE A 166 23.58 27.02 1.62
C ILE A 166 23.80 27.59 0.22
N LYS A 167 22.89 28.48 -0.18
CA LYS A 167 22.92 29.17 -1.47
C LYS A 167 23.16 30.65 -1.24
N VAL A 168 24.37 31.10 -1.52
CA VAL A 168 24.75 32.52 -1.45
C VAL A 168 24.43 33.18 -2.79
N PHE A 169 23.55 34.17 -2.79
CA PHE A 169 23.15 34.88 -4.01
C PHE A 169 24.04 36.10 -4.27
N ASN A 170 24.35 36.84 -3.21
CA ASN A 170 25.27 37.98 -3.24
C ASN A 170 25.72 38.31 -1.80
N PHE A 171 26.59 39.31 -1.65
CA PHE A 171 27.10 39.75 -0.35
C PHE A 171 26.02 40.27 0.63
N ARG A 172 24.78 40.47 0.18
CA ARG A 172 23.65 40.92 1.00
C ARG A 172 22.61 39.84 1.25
N ARG A 173 22.71 38.66 0.62
CA ARG A 173 21.63 37.67 0.71
C ARG A 173 22.10 36.24 0.47
N PHE A 174 21.65 35.36 1.35
CA PHE A 174 21.80 33.91 1.21
C PHE A 174 20.53 33.18 1.66
N VAL A 175 20.45 31.90 1.28
CA VAL A 175 19.41 30.97 1.72
C VAL A 175 20.08 29.75 2.32
N ALA A 176 19.80 29.46 3.59
CA ALA A 176 20.23 28.26 4.28
C ALA A 176 19.08 27.25 4.35
N LEU A 177 19.37 26.00 4.00
CA LEU A 177 18.42 24.89 4.03
C LEU A 177 18.77 23.97 5.20
N PHE A 178 17.77 23.66 6.02
CA PHE A 178 17.89 22.73 7.14
C PHE A 178 16.88 21.61 6.96
N SER A 179 17.26 20.37 7.28
CA SER A 179 16.38 19.22 7.08
C SER A 179 16.23 18.41 8.36
N VAL A 180 14.98 18.17 8.74
CA VAL A 180 14.62 17.16 9.74
C VAL A 180 14.33 15.87 8.97
N VAL A 181 15.19 14.86 9.14
CA VAL A 181 15.11 13.59 8.39
C VAL A 181 14.25 12.58 9.11
N ASN A 182 13.54 11.73 8.36
CA ASN A 182 12.65 10.68 8.89
C ASN A 182 11.73 11.21 10.00
N ALA A 183 10.94 12.23 9.67
CA ALA A 183 10.17 12.99 10.64
C ALA A 183 9.13 12.11 11.34
N THR A 184 9.09 12.19 12.67
CA THR A 184 8.10 11.51 13.50
C THR A 184 7.26 12.52 14.28
N LYS A 185 6.14 12.09 14.88
CA LYS A 185 5.35 12.97 15.77
C LYS A 185 6.15 13.55 16.93
N ARG A 186 7.29 12.94 17.31
CA ARG A 186 8.18 13.46 18.36
C ARG A 186 9.05 14.64 17.89
N ASP A 187 9.25 14.77 16.59
CA ASP A 187 10.00 15.87 16.01
C ASP A 187 9.07 17.07 15.70
N ALA A 188 7.75 16.90 15.80
CA ALA A 188 6.80 18.01 15.67
C ALA A 188 7.00 19.05 16.80
N GLY A 189 7.02 20.32 16.44
CA GLY A 189 7.30 21.40 17.39
C GLY A 189 7.76 22.69 16.73
N ASN A 190 8.18 23.66 17.53
CA ASN A 190 8.61 24.96 17.03
C ASN A 190 10.12 25.02 16.80
N TYR A 191 10.51 25.45 15.61
CA TYR A 191 11.88 25.60 15.15
C TYR A 191 12.17 27.04 14.74
N ARG A 192 13.43 27.46 14.85
CA ARG A 192 13.92 28.75 14.33
C ARG A 192 15.31 28.61 13.74
N CYS A 193 15.62 29.42 12.73
CA CYS A 193 16.93 29.48 12.12
C CYS A 193 17.91 30.23 13.03
N MET A 194 19.14 29.74 13.09
CA MET A 194 20.22 30.32 13.86
C MET A 194 21.44 30.53 12.97
N ILE A 195 22.10 31.67 13.13
CA ILE A 195 23.43 31.94 12.61
C ILE A 195 24.27 32.60 13.70
N ARG A 196 25.45 32.05 13.99
CA ARG A 196 26.44 32.66 14.88
C ARG A 196 27.62 33.11 14.04
N THR A 197 27.89 34.41 14.06
CA THR A 197 29.06 35.03 13.45
C THR A 197 30.07 35.41 14.52
N GLU A 198 31.24 35.91 14.14
CA GLU A 198 32.21 36.46 15.09
C GLU A 198 31.62 37.65 15.88
N GLY A 199 30.75 38.43 15.24
CA GLY A 199 30.16 39.64 15.81
C GLY A 199 28.89 39.43 16.64
N GLY A 200 28.20 38.29 16.52
CA GLY A 200 26.88 38.15 17.13
C GLY A 200 26.09 36.90 16.74
N VAL A 201 24.78 36.94 17.00
CA VAL A 201 23.85 35.87 16.61
C VAL A 201 22.60 36.43 15.92
N GLY A 202 22.24 35.83 14.79
CA GLY A 202 20.97 36.07 14.11
C GLY A 202 20.00 34.93 14.40
N VAL A 203 18.75 35.30 14.70
CA VAL A 203 17.67 34.35 15.02
C VAL A 203 16.39 34.71 14.27
N SER A 204 15.75 33.73 13.64
CA SER A 204 14.44 33.93 13.01
C SER A 204 13.31 33.92 14.05
N ASN A 205 12.08 34.21 13.62
CA ASN A 205 10.89 33.79 14.36
C ASN A 205 10.81 32.27 14.47
N TYR A 206 10.02 31.79 15.43
CA TYR A 206 9.62 30.39 15.47
C TYR A 206 8.61 30.08 14.35
N ALA A 207 8.78 28.91 13.75
CA ALA A 207 7.88 28.29 12.80
C ALA A 207 7.61 26.84 13.23
N GLU A 208 6.39 26.36 12.99
CA GLU A 208 5.97 25.05 13.43
C GLU A 208 6.33 23.97 12.40
N LEU A 209 6.90 22.86 12.85
CA LEU A 209 6.96 21.61 12.10
C LEU A 209 5.73 20.78 12.47
N ILE A 210 4.82 20.61 11.50
CA ILE A 210 3.61 19.82 11.65
C ILE A 210 3.86 18.47 10.98
N VAL A 211 3.94 17.40 11.79
CA VAL A 211 4.10 16.03 11.28
C VAL A 211 2.75 15.33 11.28
N LYS A 212 2.26 15.00 10.08
CA LYS A 212 0.98 14.35 9.85
C LYS A 212 1.17 12.87 9.55
N GLU A 213 0.31 12.02 10.10
CA GLU A 213 0.33 10.59 9.80
C GLU A 213 -0.49 10.29 8.54
N PRO A 214 0.06 9.57 7.55
CA PRO A 214 -0.71 9.12 6.39
C PRO A 214 -1.95 8.28 6.79
N PRO A 215 -3.08 8.43 6.07
CA PRO A 215 -4.35 7.84 6.46
C PRO A 215 -4.42 6.34 6.17
N VAL A 216 -4.93 5.55 7.12
CA VAL A 216 -5.11 4.08 6.97
C VAL A 216 -6.56 3.71 7.36
N PRO A 217 -7.33 3.00 6.51
CA PRO A 217 -8.66 2.52 6.86
C PRO A 217 -8.64 1.62 8.10
N ILE A 218 -9.58 1.80 9.01
CA ILE A 218 -9.66 0.98 10.24
C ILE A 218 -10.26 -0.40 9.98
N ALA A 219 -11.11 -0.53 8.96
CA ALA A 219 -11.88 -1.73 8.65
C ALA A 219 -11.70 -2.13 7.17
N PRO A 220 -11.83 -3.43 6.84
CA PRO A 220 -11.80 -3.88 5.45
C PRO A 220 -13.02 -3.36 4.69
N PRO A 221 -12.98 -3.27 3.34
CA PRO A 221 -14.16 -2.95 2.56
C PRO A 221 -15.26 -4.02 2.76
N GLN A 222 -16.52 -3.60 2.66
CA GLN A 222 -17.66 -4.53 2.79
C GLN A 222 -18.01 -5.14 1.44
N LEU A 223 -18.27 -6.45 1.41
CA LEU A 223 -18.72 -7.13 0.22
C LEU A 223 -20.22 -6.89 0.02
N SER A 224 -20.60 -6.30 -1.11
CA SER A 224 -21.99 -6.02 -1.45
C SER A 224 -22.62 -7.13 -2.29
N SER A 225 -21.92 -7.59 -3.34
CA SER A 225 -22.35 -8.74 -4.14
C SER A 225 -21.19 -9.42 -4.85
N VAL A 226 -21.40 -10.69 -5.19
CA VAL A 226 -20.40 -11.57 -5.81
C VAL A 226 -20.94 -12.11 -7.12
N GLY A 227 -20.19 -11.85 -8.20
CA GLY A 227 -20.38 -12.47 -9.50
C GLY A 227 -19.30 -13.50 -9.80
N ALA A 228 -19.40 -14.14 -10.98
CA ALA A 228 -18.37 -15.05 -11.45
C ALA A 228 -17.11 -14.32 -11.92
N THR A 229 -17.26 -13.09 -12.42
CA THR A 229 -16.16 -12.29 -12.99
C THR A 229 -16.12 -10.87 -12.43
N TYR A 230 -16.79 -10.65 -11.31
CA TYR A 230 -16.81 -9.35 -10.65
C TYR A 230 -17.11 -9.45 -9.15
N LEU A 231 -16.70 -8.43 -8.42
CA LEU A 231 -17.04 -8.19 -7.02
C LEU A 231 -17.54 -6.75 -6.88
N TRP A 232 -18.66 -6.55 -6.20
CA TRP A 232 -19.09 -5.24 -5.74
C TRP A 232 -18.69 -5.05 -4.30
N ILE A 233 -17.96 -3.97 -4.03
CA ILE A 233 -17.48 -3.63 -2.70
C ILE A 233 -17.95 -2.23 -2.29
N GLN A 234 -18.11 -2.03 -0.99
CA GLN A 234 -18.32 -0.75 -0.37
C GLN A 234 -17.04 -0.38 0.41
N LEU A 235 -16.40 0.73 0.05
CA LEU A 235 -15.17 1.21 0.67
C LEU A 235 -15.46 1.75 2.08
N ASN A 236 -14.78 1.20 3.08
CA ASN A 236 -14.81 1.71 4.46
C ASN A 236 -13.73 2.78 4.68
N ALA A 237 -13.82 3.86 3.89
CA ALA A 237 -12.80 4.93 3.84
C ALA A 237 -13.12 6.17 4.69
N ASN A 238 -14.20 6.15 5.48
CA ASN A 238 -14.62 7.28 6.32
C ASN A 238 -14.03 7.21 7.74
N SER A 239 -13.76 6.00 8.22
CA SER A 239 -13.15 5.76 9.54
C SER A 239 -11.70 5.38 9.34
N ILE A 240 -10.81 6.32 9.62
CA ILE A 240 -9.36 6.20 9.36
C ILE A 240 -8.55 6.39 10.63
N ASN A 241 -7.42 5.70 10.70
CA ASN A 241 -6.28 6.08 11.53
C ASN A 241 -5.41 7.09 10.76
N GLY A 242 -4.67 7.92 11.47
CA GLY A 242 -3.85 8.98 10.87
C GLY A 242 -4.61 10.29 10.67
N ASP A 243 -4.12 11.14 9.78
CA ASP A 243 -4.58 12.50 9.57
C ASP A 243 -5.18 12.71 8.15
N GLY A 244 -6.24 13.51 8.06
CA GLY A 244 -6.80 13.99 6.80
C GLY A 244 -6.11 15.27 6.26
N PRO A 245 -6.62 15.86 5.17
CA PRO A 245 -7.74 15.41 4.34
C PRO A 245 -7.35 14.31 3.35
N ILE A 246 -8.30 13.44 2.99
CA ILE A 246 -8.10 12.41 1.94
C ILE A 246 -8.33 13.06 0.57
N ILE A 247 -7.34 13.01 -0.31
CA ILE A 247 -7.40 13.56 -1.68
C ILE A 247 -7.56 12.48 -2.76
N GLN A 248 -7.19 11.24 -2.47
CA GLN A 248 -7.31 10.12 -3.41
C GLN A 248 -7.58 8.82 -2.65
N ARG A 249 -8.33 7.93 -3.29
CA ARG A 249 -8.66 6.59 -2.80
C ARG A 249 -8.33 5.59 -3.90
N GLU A 250 -7.72 4.49 -3.51
CA GLU A 250 -7.36 3.42 -4.43
C GLU A 250 -7.79 2.09 -3.84
N VAL A 251 -8.20 1.17 -4.72
CA VAL A 251 -8.48 -0.22 -4.36
C VAL A 251 -7.35 -1.05 -4.92
N GLU A 252 -6.65 -1.73 -4.03
CA GLU A 252 -5.65 -2.73 -4.35
C GLU A 252 -6.31 -4.10 -4.22
N TYR A 253 -6.11 -4.97 -5.21
CA TYR A 253 -6.64 -6.32 -5.17
C TYR A 253 -5.69 -7.30 -5.84
N ARG A 254 -5.61 -8.51 -5.28
CA ARG A 254 -4.71 -9.57 -5.74
C ARG A 254 -5.33 -10.94 -5.59
N THR A 255 -4.87 -11.91 -6.38
CA THR A 255 -5.19 -13.31 -6.14
C THR A 255 -4.49 -13.79 -4.88
N SER A 256 -5.12 -14.70 -4.13
CA SER A 256 -4.53 -15.22 -2.88
C SER A 256 -3.28 -16.08 -3.13
N SER A 257 -3.10 -16.57 -4.36
CA SER A 257 -1.85 -17.20 -4.82
C SER A 257 -0.70 -16.21 -5.04
N GLY A 258 -0.99 -14.90 -5.08
CA GLY A 258 -0.03 -13.84 -5.39
C GLY A 258 0.36 -13.75 -6.87
N SER A 259 -0.29 -14.51 -7.75
CA SER A 259 0.03 -14.56 -9.18
C SER A 259 -0.32 -13.27 -9.93
N TRP A 260 -1.24 -12.46 -9.40
CA TRP A 260 -1.74 -11.27 -10.03
C TRP A 260 -2.10 -10.21 -8.99
N TYR A 261 -1.77 -8.94 -9.26
CA TYR A 261 -2.12 -7.79 -8.44
C TYR A 261 -2.43 -6.58 -9.34
N ASP A 262 -3.31 -5.70 -8.87
CA ASP A 262 -3.65 -4.45 -9.54
C ASP A 262 -4.08 -3.39 -8.52
N ILE A 263 -3.90 -2.12 -8.88
CA ILE A 263 -4.25 -0.96 -8.07
C ILE A 263 -5.02 0.01 -8.96
N GLN A 264 -6.24 0.35 -8.56
CA GLN A 264 -7.12 1.20 -9.34
C GLN A 264 -7.62 2.39 -8.51
N PRO A 265 -7.58 3.63 -9.03
CA PRO A 265 -8.17 4.78 -8.37
C PRO A 265 -9.71 4.69 -8.37
N VAL A 266 -10.33 5.18 -7.30
CA VAL A 266 -11.77 5.05 -7.08
C VAL A 266 -12.39 6.38 -6.62
N ASP A 267 -13.39 6.84 -7.38
CA ASP A 267 -14.10 8.09 -7.10
C ASP A 267 -15.30 7.93 -6.16
N SER A 268 -15.91 6.74 -6.12
CA SER A 268 -17.15 6.49 -5.37
C SER A 268 -16.97 5.45 -4.28
N THR A 269 -17.81 5.50 -3.25
CA THR A 269 -17.71 4.55 -2.12
C THR A 269 -18.19 3.15 -2.48
N SER A 270 -19.01 2.99 -3.52
CA SER A 270 -19.42 1.69 -4.07
C SER A 270 -18.66 1.42 -5.36
N TYR A 271 -17.79 0.42 -5.36
CA TYR A 271 -16.92 0.12 -6.49
C TYR A 271 -17.10 -1.30 -7.00
N LYS A 272 -17.09 -1.45 -8.34
CA LYS A 272 -17.15 -2.75 -9.01
C LYS A 272 -15.77 -3.12 -9.52
N ILE A 273 -15.20 -4.17 -8.96
CA ILE A 273 -14.02 -4.84 -9.51
C ILE A 273 -14.52 -5.82 -10.56
N GLY A 274 -14.18 -5.60 -11.83
CA GLY A 274 -14.60 -6.45 -12.95
C GLY A 274 -13.48 -7.29 -13.54
N HIS A 275 -13.80 -8.09 -14.55
CA HIS A 275 -12.83 -8.89 -15.31
C HIS A 275 -12.02 -9.88 -14.45
N LEU A 276 -12.61 -10.37 -13.37
CA LEU A 276 -12.01 -11.37 -12.49
C LEU A 276 -12.19 -12.80 -13.03
N ASP A 277 -11.39 -13.71 -12.51
CA ASP A 277 -11.48 -15.14 -12.79
C ASP A 277 -12.55 -15.82 -11.90
N PRO A 278 -13.37 -16.73 -12.45
CA PRO A 278 -14.35 -17.52 -11.68
C PRO A 278 -13.75 -18.49 -10.66
N ASP A 279 -14.43 -18.71 -9.53
CA ASP A 279 -13.97 -19.64 -8.49
C ASP A 279 -12.51 -19.38 -8.04
N THR A 280 -12.18 -18.10 -7.93
CA THR A 280 -10.85 -17.62 -7.57
C THR A 280 -10.95 -16.76 -6.32
N GLU A 281 -10.04 -16.98 -5.38
CA GLU A 281 -9.98 -16.24 -4.12
C GLU A 281 -9.11 -14.99 -4.26
N TYR A 282 -9.69 -13.85 -3.88
CA TYR A 282 -9.08 -12.53 -3.95
C TYR A 282 -8.95 -11.90 -2.56
N GLU A 283 -7.85 -11.16 -2.37
CA GLU A 283 -7.66 -10.23 -1.26
C GLU A 283 -7.81 -8.80 -1.77
N ILE A 284 -8.63 -7.99 -1.11
CA ILE A 284 -8.93 -6.62 -1.51
C ILE A 284 -8.69 -5.66 -0.35
N SER A 285 -7.80 -4.69 -0.56
CA SER A 285 -7.43 -3.63 0.38
C SER A 285 -7.77 -2.26 -0.20
N VAL A 286 -7.92 -1.28 0.69
CA VAL A 286 -8.13 0.12 0.30
C VAL A 286 -6.91 0.93 0.74
N LEU A 287 -6.38 1.74 -0.16
CA LEU A 287 -5.34 2.72 0.12
C LEU A 287 -5.95 4.12 0.08
N LEU A 288 -5.49 4.97 1.00
CA LEU A 288 -5.92 6.35 1.12
C LEU A 288 -4.69 7.26 1.04
N THR A 289 -4.85 8.39 0.37
CA THR A 289 -3.76 9.34 0.14
C THR A 289 -4.16 10.72 0.63
N ARG A 290 -3.30 11.32 1.47
CA ARG A 290 -3.37 12.72 1.88
C ARG A 290 -2.36 13.58 1.08
N PRO A 291 -2.46 14.92 1.11
CA PRO A 291 -1.50 15.79 0.41
C PRO A 291 -0.05 15.58 0.85
N GLY A 292 0.88 15.90 -0.06
CA GLY A 292 2.31 15.89 0.18
C GLY A 292 2.99 14.56 -0.15
N GLU A 293 4.32 14.60 -0.26
CA GLU A 293 5.15 13.42 -0.49
C GLU A 293 4.96 12.39 0.64
N GLY A 294 4.91 11.10 0.32
CA GLY A 294 4.63 10.04 1.29
C GLY A 294 3.24 10.09 1.92
N GLY A 295 2.28 10.77 1.27
CA GLY A 295 0.91 10.92 1.78
C GLY A 295 0.02 9.69 1.63
N THR A 296 0.41 8.70 0.82
CA THR A 296 -0.29 7.41 0.73
C THR A 296 0.00 6.59 1.97
N GLY A 297 -1.03 6.28 2.74
CA GLY A 297 -0.90 5.41 3.90
C GLY A 297 -0.74 3.94 3.51
N SER A 298 -0.41 3.13 4.50
CA SER A 298 -0.39 1.68 4.32
C SER A 298 -1.79 1.15 3.95
N PRO A 299 -1.88 0.01 3.23
CA PRO A 299 -3.16 -0.61 2.94
C PRO A 299 -3.93 -0.92 4.23
N GLY A 300 -5.25 -0.65 4.20
CA GLY A 300 -6.14 -1.07 5.29
C GLY A 300 -6.27 -2.60 5.37
N PRO A 301 -7.01 -3.12 6.37
CA PRO A 301 -7.31 -4.54 6.46
C PRO A 301 -7.93 -5.08 5.16
N ALA A 302 -7.54 -6.27 4.74
CA ALA A 302 -8.03 -6.86 3.49
C ALA A 302 -9.36 -7.61 3.67
N LEU A 303 -10.28 -7.42 2.74
CA LEU A 303 -11.41 -8.31 2.52
C LEU A 303 -10.92 -9.53 1.73
N LYS A 304 -11.11 -10.73 2.27
CA LYS A 304 -10.86 -11.99 1.54
C LYS A 304 -12.19 -12.57 1.07
N THR A 305 -12.32 -12.84 -0.22
CA THR A 305 -13.54 -13.41 -0.79
C THR A 305 -13.25 -14.18 -2.08
N ARG A 306 -14.19 -15.02 -2.50
CA ARG A 306 -14.08 -15.87 -3.68
C ARG A 306 -15.19 -15.55 -4.67
N THR A 307 -14.85 -15.39 -5.94
CA THR A 307 -15.82 -15.25 -7.03
C THR A 307 -16.63 -16.52 -7.20
N LYS A 308 -17.86 -16.41 -7.74
CA LYS A 308 -18.67 -17.60 -8.05
C LYS A 308 -18.06 -18.39 -9.22
N CYS A 309 -18.49 -19.63 -9.41
CA CYS A 309 -18.24 -20.32 -10.66
C CYS A 309 -18.98 -19.58 -11.81
N ALA A 310 -18.54 -19.81 -13.05
CA ALA A 310 -19.31 -19.42 -14.23
C ALA A 310 -19.81 -20.68 -14.93
N ASP A 311 -20.90 -20.60 -15.68
CA ASP A 311 -21.30 -21.65 -16.62
C ASP A 311 -20.11 -22.14 -17.47
N PRO A 312 -20.00 -23.46 -17.75
CA PRO A 312 -18.96 -23.95 -18.64
C PRO A 312 -19.04 -23.22 -19.99
N MET A 313 -17.88 -22.86 -20.54
CA MET A 313 -17.83 -22.05 -21.77
C MET A 313 -18.50 -22.77 -22.95
N ARG A 314 -18.30 -24.09 -23.03
CA ARG A 314 -18.80 -24.97 -24.09
C ARG A 314 -18.74 -26.42 -23.61
N GLY A 315 -19.40 -27.32 -24.34
CA GLY A 315 -19.24 -28.76 -24.13
C GLY A 315 -17.93 -29.29 -24.71
N PRO A 316 -17.54 -30.54 -24.39
CA PRO A 316 -16.37 -31.19 -24.96
C PRO A 316 -16.42 -31.26 -26.49
N ARG A 317 -15.25 -31.28 -27.12
CA ARG A 317 -15.09 -31.28 -28.59
C ARG A 317 -14.35 -32.51 -29.06
N LYS A 318 -14.41 -32.76 -30.38
CA LYS A 318 -13.78 -33.90 -31.05
C LYS A 318 -14.17 -35.23 -30.40
N LEU A 319 -15.47 -35.41 -30.16
CA LEU A 319 -16.01 -36.67 -29.70
C LEU A 319 -15.90 -37.69 -30.83
N GLU A 320 -14.98 -38.64 -30.70
CA GLU A 320 -14.59 -39.59 -31.74
C GLU A 320 -14.64 -41.03 -31.21
N VAL A 321 -14.81 -41.98 -32.13
CA VAL A 321 -14.79 -43.41 -31.81
C VAL A 321 -13.36 -43.92 -31.90
N VAL A 322 -12.93 -44.64 -30.86
CA VAL A 322 -11.65 -45.35 -30.84
C VAL A 322 -11.82 -46.79 -31.31
N GLU A 323 -12.84 -47.48 -30.77
CA GLU A 323 -13.11 -48.89 -31.04
C GLU A 323 -14.61 -49.18 -30.93
N ILE A 324 -15.13 -49.97 -31.87
CA ILE A 324 -16.49 -50.51 -31.85
C ILE A 324 -16.39 -52.02 -31.66
N LYS A 325 -17.26 -52.58 -30.82
CA LYS A 325 -17.53 -54.02 -30.73
C LYS A 325 -19.03 -54.27 -30.65
N SER A 326 -19.44 -55.53 -30.64
CA SER A 326 -20.86 -55.91 -30.60
C SER A 326 -21.61 -55.41 -29.36
N ARG A 327 -20.93 -55.29 -28.21
CA ARG A 327 -21.55 -54.93 -26.92
C ARG A 327 -20.87 -53.78 -26.18
N GLN A 328 -19.88 -53.14 -26.81
CA GLN A 328 -19.16 -52.02 -26.23
C GLN A 328 -18.70 -51.03 -27.30
N ILE A 329 -18.61 -49.76 -26.93
CA ILE A 329 -18.05 -48.70 -27.77
C ILE A 329 -17.08 -47.90 -26.90
N THR A 330 -15.85 -47.71 -27.39
CA THR A 330 -14.86 -46.85 -26.75
C THR A 330 -14.79 -45.53 -27.49
N ILE A 331 -14.99 -44.43 -26.76
CA ILE A 331 -14.97 -43.06 -27.28
C ILE A 331 -13.82 -42.26 -26.66
N CYS A 332 -13.37 -41.23 -27.36
CA CYS A 332 -12.41 -40.25 -26.87
C CYS A 332 -12.85 -38.81 -27.18
N TRP A 333 -12.22 -37.83 -26.53
CA TRP A 333 -12.49 -36.40 -26.76
C TRP A 333 -11.25 -35.54 -26.57
N GLU A 334 -11.32 -34.28 -27.02
CA GLU A 334 -10.27 -33.28 -26.78
C GLU A 334 -10.22 -32.91 -25.29
N PRO A 335 -9.04 -32.94 -24.63
CA PRO A 335 -8.92 -32.55 -23.23
C PRO A 335 -9.26 -31.08 -23.03
N PHE A 336 -9.80 -30.74 -21.87
CA PHE A 336 -10.20 -29.39 -21.50
C PHE A 336 -9.77 -29.07 -20.08
N GLY A 337 -9.59 -27.79 -19.77
CA GLY A 337 -9.18 -27.33 -18.44
C GLY A 337 -10.05 -26.19 -17.92
N TYR A 338 -9.51 -25.45 -16.94
CA TYR A 338 -10.21 -24.36 -16.26
C TYR A 338 -10.84 -23.32 -17.22
N ASN A 339 -10.20 -23.02 -18.36
CA ASN A 339 -10.75 -22.10 -19.36
C ASN A 339 -12.10 -22.55 -19.94
N VAL A 340 -12.37 -23.85 -19.93
CA VAL A 340 -13.64 -24.44 -20.38
C VAL A 340 -14.57 -24.69 -19.20
N THR A 341 -14.08 -25.26 -18.10
CA THR A 341 -14.91 -25.63 -16.93
C THR A 341 -15.37 -24.42 -16.12
N ARG A 342 -14.56 -23.35 -16.09
CA ARG A 342 -14.77 -22.08 -15.35
C ARG A 342 -15.17 -22.25 -13.89
N CYS A 343 -14.72 -23.34 -13.30
CA CYS A 343 -14.98 -23.79 -11.93
C CYS A 343 -14.01 -24.94 -11.63
N HIS A 344 -13.46 -25.00 -10.43
CA HIS A 344 -12.59 -26.13 -10.03
C HIS A 344 -13.43 -27.37 -9.68
N ARG A 345 -14.71 -27.20 -9.36
CA ARG A 345 -15.66 -28.29 -9.11
C ARG A 345 -16.56 -28.52 -10.32
N TYR A 346 -16.31 -29.60 -11.05
CA TYR A 346 -17.09 -29.99 -12.22
C TYR A 346 -17.15 -31.53 -12.35
N ASN A 347 -18.04 -32.04 -13.18
CA ASN A 347 -18.06 -33.44 -13.59
C ASN A 347 -18.34 -33.57 -15.10
N LEU A 348 -17.94 -34.70 -15.66
CA LEU A 348 -18.19 -35.06 -17.05
C LEU A 348 -19.06 -36.31 -17.10
N THR A 349 -20.17 -36.25 -17.81
CA THR A 349 -21.12 -37.36 -17.94
C THR A 349 -21.25 -37.76 -19.41
N VAL A 350 -21.07 -39.06 -19.68
CA VAL A 350 -21.39 -39.69 -20.96
C VAL A 350 -22.87 -40.03 -20.95
N HIS A 351 -23.64 -39.37 -21.81
CA HIS A 351 -25.07 -39.62 -21.97
C HIS A 351 -25.31 -40.33 -23.31
N TYR A 352 -25.91 -41.51 -23.26
CA TYR A 352 -26.17 -42.30 -24.47
C TYR A 352 -27.59 -42.86 -24.51
N ARG A 353 -28.13 -42.93 -25.73
CA ARG A 353 -29.47 -43.45 -26.02
C ARG A 353 -29.44 -44.47 -27.15
N TYR A 354 -30.24 -45.53 -27.01
CA TYR A 354 -30.34 -46.61 -28.01
C TYR A 354 -31.71 -47.29 -27.92
N GLN A 355 -32.10 -48.01 -28.97
CA GLN A 355 -33.34 -48.78 -29.02
C GLN A 355 -33.04 -50.24 -28.67
N ALA A 356 -33.70 -50.78 -27.64
CA ALA A 356 -33.61 -52.19 -27.29
C ALA A 356 -35.01 -52.76 -27.02
N GLY A 357 -35.37 -53.84 -27.73
CA GLY A 357 -36.67 -54.50 -27.56
C GLY A 357 -37.88 -53.60 -27.88
N GLY A 358 -37.71 -52.62 -28.77
CA GLY A 358 -38.78 -51.67 -29.13
C GLY A 358 -39.00 -50.53 -28.14
N GLN A 359 -38.12 -50.36 -27.13
CA GLN A 359 -38.14 -49.24 -26.19
C GLN A 359 -36.83 -48.44 -26.25
N GLU A 360 -36.93 -47.12 -26.07
CA GLU A 360 -35.77 -46.24 -25.95
C GLU A 360 -35.14 -46.41 -24.55
N GLN A 361 -33.85 -46.71 -24.53
CA GLN A 361 -33.03 -46.77 -23.33
C GLN A 361 -32.18 -45.50 -23.28
N VAL A 362 -32.19 -44.81 -22.14
CA VAL A 362 -31.36 -43.62 -21.89
C VAL A 362 -30.52 -43.88 -20.65
N ARG A 363 -29.20 -43.69 -20.77
CA ARG A 363 -28.23 -43.94 -19.70
C ARG A 363 -27.23 -42.81 -19.58
N GLU A 364 -26.72 -42.64 -18.37
CA GLU A 364 -25.71 -41.66 -18.00
C GLU A 364 -24.60 -42.33 -17.18
N GLU A 365 -23.35 -42.09 -17.56
CA GLU A 365 -22.17 -42.59 -16.85
C GLU A 365 -21.21 -41.44 -16.57
N VAL A 366 -20.69 -41.33 -15.34
CA VAL A 366 -19.68 -40.32 -15.00
C VAL A 366 -18.32 -40.81 -15.48
N SER A 367 -17.65 -39.99 -16.30
CA SER A 367 -16.26 -40.22 -16.65
C SER A 367 -15.34 -39.54 -15.64
N TRP A 368 -14.38 -40.30 -15.13
CA TRP A 368 -13.36 -39.83 -14.20
C TRP A 368 -12.08 -39.39 -14.91
N ASP A 369 -12.02 -39.54 -16.23
CA ASP A 369 -10.82 -39.28 -17.04
C ASP A 369 -10.74 -37.81 -17.47
N THR A 370 -10.73 -36.91 -16.49
CA THR A 370 -10.73 -35.45 -16.73
C THR A 370 -9.34 -34.83 -16.80
N GLU A 371 -8.31 -35.54 -16.33
CA GLU A 371 -6.92 -35.06 -16.28
C GLU A 371 -6.00 -35.71 -17.32
N SER A 372 -6.48 -36.72 -18.06
CA SER A 372 -5.71 -37.38 -19.11
C SER A 372 -5.49 -36.48 -20.33
N SER A 373 -4.34 -36.65 -20.97
CA SER A 373 -4.01 -35.99 -22.25
C SER A 373 -4.80 -36.58 -23.43
N HIS A 374 -5.28 -37.82 -23.30
CA HIS A 374 -6.05 -38.54 -24.29
C HIS A 374 -7.22 -39.24 -23.58
N PRO A 375 -8.24 -38.49 -23.15
CA PRO A 375 -9.28 -39.02 -22.29
C PRO A 375 -10.18 -40.00 -23.06
N GLN A 376 -10.52 -41.12 -22.43
CA GLN A 376 -11.34 -42.16 -23.03
C GLN A 376 -12.43 -42.67 -22.08
N HIS A 377 -13.51 -43.19 -22.66
CA HIS A 377 -14.57 -43.88 -21.92
C HIS A 377 -15.09 -45.06 -22.73
N THR A 378 -15.24 -46.21 -22.10
CA THR A 378 -15.83 -47.40 -22.73
C THR A 378 -17.24 -47.62 -22.21
N ILE A 379 -18.22 -47.43 -23.08
CA ILE A 379 -19.62 -47.78 -22.83
C ILE A 379 -19.74 -49.29 -23.01
N THR A 380 -20.35 -49.98 -22.04
CA THR A 380 -20.48 -51.44 -22.04
C THR A 380 -21.94 -51.88 -21.96
N ASN A 381 -22.19 -53.19 -22.14
CA ASN A 381 -23.53 -53.79 -22.06
C ASN A 381 -24.53 -53.25 -23.09
N LEU A 382 -24.04 -52.91 -24.29
CA LEU A 382 -24.87 -52.49 -25.43
C LEU A 382 -25.45 -53.71 -26.17
N SER A 383 -26.53 -53.51 -26.91
CA SER A 383 -27.07 -54.51 -27.84
C SER A 383 -26.28 -54.50 -29.16
N PRO A 384 -25.96 -55.67 -29.73
CA PRO A 384 -25.37 -55.76 -31.07
C PRO A 384 -26.24 -55.13 -32.16
N TYR A 385 -25.62 -54.72 -33.26
CA TYR A 385 -26.27 -54.15 -34.44
C TYR A 385 -27.30 -53.04 -34.12
N THR A 386 -26.96 -52.15 -33.18
CA THR A 386 -27.86 -51.10 -32.69
C THR A 386 -27.22 -49.74 -32.84
N ASN A 387 -27.98 -48.76 -33.34
CA ASN A 387 -27.55 -47.36 -33.36
C ASN A 387 -27.59 -46.77 -31.95
N VAL A 388 -26.42 -46.37 -31.47
CA VAL A 388 -26.24 -45.69 -30.18
C VAL A 388 -25.89 -44.24 -30.45
N SER A 389 -26.68 -43.34 -29.88
CA SER A 389 -26.51 -41.89 -29.96
C SER A 389 -25.88 -41.40 -28.66
N ILE A 390 -24.70 -40.83 -28.74
CA ILE A 390 -23.80 -40.53 -27.63
C ILE A 390 -23.53 -39.02 -27.61
N LYS A 391 -23.58 -38.41 -26.43
CA LYS A 391 -23.13 -37.04 -26.19
C LYS A 391 -22.42 -36.94 -24.86
N LEU A 392 -21.48 -36.00 -24.75
CA LEU A 392 -20.80 -35.67 -23.50
C LEU A 392 -21.45 -34.44 -22.88
N VAL A 393 -21.73 -34.49 -21.58
CA VAL A 393 -22.35 -33.42 -20.80
C VAL A 393 -21.36 -32.97 -19.73
N LEU A 394 -20.80 -31.78 -19.89
CA LEU A 394 -19.96 -31.13 -18.89
C LEU A 394 -20.85 -30.30 -17.97
N MET A 395 -20.80 -30.56 -16.66
CA MET A 395 -21.60 -29.84 -15.67
C MET A 395 -20.73 -29.24 -14.56
N ASN A 396 -21.13 -28.08 -14.08
CA ASN A 396 -20.65 -27.47 -12.85
C ASN A 396 -21.85 -26.92 -12.04
N PRO A 397 -21.66 -26.35 -10.83
CA PRO A 397 -22.77 -25.88 -10.01
C PRO A 397 -23.66 -24.80 -10.64
N GLU A 398 -23.18 -24.07 -11.65
CA GLU A 398 -23.92 -22.97 -12.28
C GLU A 398 -24.66 -23.42 -13.54
N GLY A 399 -24.20 -24.47 -14.22
CA GLY A 399 -24.94 -25.07 -15.32
C GLY A 399 -24.18 -26.14 -16.09
N ARG A 400 -24.61 -26.38 -17.33
CA ARG A 400 -24.15 -27.51 -18.15
C ARG A 400 -24.02 -27.17 -19.63
N LYS A 401 -23.10 -27.85 -20.32
CA LYS A 401 -22.93 -27.78 -21.78
C LYS A 401 -22.70 -29.16 -22.37
N GLU A 402 -23.27 -29.39 -23.55
CA GLU A 402 -23.23 -30.67 -24.25
C GLU A 402 -22.28 -30.61 -25.46
N SER A 403 -21.66 -31.73 -25.81
CA SER A 403 -20.92 -31.91 -27.06
C SER A 403 -21.86 -31.99 -28.27
N GLN A 404 -21.30 -32.05 -29.47
CA GLN A 404 -22.05 -32.57 -30.62
C GLN A 404 -22.43 -34.03 -30.37
N GLU A 405 -23.61 -34.42 -30.87
CA GLU A 405 -24.12 -35.78 -30.77
C GLU A 405 -23.45 -36.66 -31.82
N LEU A 406 -22.95 -37.82 -31.39
CA LEU A 406 -22.29 -38.82 -32.20
C LEU A 406 -23.18 -40.05 -32.29
N VAL A 407 -23.52 -40.51 -33.50
CA VAL A 407 -24.32 -41.72 -33.71
C VAL A 407 -23.45 -42.81 -34.30
N VAL A 408 -23.39 -43.97 -33.64
CA VAL A 408 -22.53 -45.09 -33.99
C VAL A 408 -23.34 -46.38 -33.92
N GLN A 409 -23.17 -47.26 -34.89
CA GLN A 409 -23.77 -48.59 -34.85
C GLN A 409 -22.81 -49.59 -34.21
N THR A 410 -23.26 -50.39 -33.24
CA THR A 410 -22.48 -51.51 -32.69
C THR A 410 -22.29 -52.60 -33.75
N ASP A 411 -21.19 -53.35 -33.66
CA ASP A 411 -20.94 -54.46 -34.56
C ASP A 411 -22.02 -55.54 -34.46
N GLU A 412 -22.13 -56.33 -35.53
CA GLU A 412 -22.96 -57.54 -35.54
C GLU A 412 -22.40 -58.60 -34.57
N ASP A 413 -23.28 -59.48 -34.09
CA ASP A 413 -22.92 -60.63 -33.25
C ASP A 413 -23.62 -61.88 -33.77
N VAL A 414 -23.24 -63.04 -33.27
CA VAL A 414 -23.81 -64.33 -33.69
C VAL A 414 -25.31 -64.33 -33.39
N PRO A 415 -26.19 -64.64 -34.37
CA PRO A 415 -27.62 -64.72 -34.15
C PRO A 415 -27.96 -65.84 -33.17
N SER A 416 -29.10 -65.72 -32.51
CA SER A 416 -29.69 -66.84 -31.77
C SER A 416 -30.10 -67.99 -32.70
N ALA A 417 -30.37 -69.16 -32.13
CA ALA A 417 -30.87 -70.29 -32.92
C ALA A 417 -32.27 -69.98 -33.50
N VAL A 418 -32.55 -70.59 -34.65
CA VAL A 418 -33.90 -70.63 -35.21
C VAL A 418 -34.85 -71.24 -34.16
N PRO A 419 -36.01 -70.62 -33.89
CA PRO A 419 -36.95 -71.17 -32.91
C PRO A 419 -37.43 -72.54 -33.36
N LEU A 420 -37.20 -73.58 -32.55
CA LEU A 420 -37.47 -74.98 -32.92
C LEU A 420 -38.96 -75.20 -33.25
N GLU A 421 -39.84 -74.51 -32.54
CA GLU A 421 -41.29 -74.52 -32.77
C GLU A 421 -41.71 -73.88 -34.09
N SER A 422 -40.81 -73.15 -34.76
CA SER A 422 -41.07 -72.56 -36.07
C SER A 422 -40.76 -73.49 -37.23
N ILE A 423 -39.98 -74.56 -36.99
CA ILE A 423 -39.51 -75.47 -38.04
C ILE A 423 -40.66 -76.38 -38.45
N GLN A 424 -41.11 -76.25 -39.69
CA GLN A 424 -42.18 -77.05 -40.28
C GLN A 424 -41.65 -77.82 -41.48
N GLY A 425 -41.99 -79.11 -41.55
CA GLY A 425 -41.60 -80.01 -42.63
C GLY A 425 -42.82 -80.61 -43.32
N SER A 426 -42.88 -80.50 -44.64
CA SER A 426 -43.86 -81.22 -45.47
C SER A 426 -43.15 -82.30 -46.28
N THR A 427 -43.57 -83.56 -46.12
CA THR A 427 -42.93 -84.73 -46.74
C THR A 427 -43.67 -85.16 -48.01
N PHE A 428 -42.90 -85.53 -49.02
CA PHE A 428 -43.36 -86.10 -50.29
C PHE A 428 -42.50 -87.34 -50.61
N GLU A 429 -42.91 -88.14 -51.60
CA GLU A 429 -42.26 -89.43 -51.93
C GLU A 429 -40.74 -89.32 -52.18
N GLU A 430 -40.24 -88.20 -52.75
CA GLU A 430 -38.81 -88.01 -53.06
C GLU A 430 -38.20 -86.70 -52.51
N LYS A 431 -38.94 -85.93 -51.68
CA LYS A 431 -38.47 -84.62 -51.20
C LYS A 431 -39.09 -84.20 -49.87
N ILE A 432 -38.35 -83.39 -49.11
CA ILE A 432 -38.82 -82.73 -47.89
C ILE A 432 -38.74 -81.22 -48.11
N PHE A 433 -39.86 -80.52 -47.90
CA PHE A 433 -39.89 -79.06 -47.88
C PHE A 433 -39.78 -78.58 -46.43
N LEU A 434 -38.75 -77.80 -46.12
CA LEU A 434 -38.52 -77.19 -44.81
C LEU A 434 -38.81 -75.69 -44.85
N GLN A 435 -39.47 -75.18 -43.81
CA GLN A 435 -39.70 -73.77 -43.57
C GLN A 435 -39.47 -73.45 -42.09
N TRP A 436 -38.92 -72.28 -41.79
CA TRP A 436 -38.73 -71.80 -40.42
C TRP A 436 -38.90 -70.28 -40.33
N ARG A 437 -39.01 -69.76 -39.10
CA ARG A 437 -38.97 -68.31 -38.81
C ARG A 437 -37.55 -67.89 -38.47
N GLU A 438 -37.26 -66.61 -38.62
CA GLU A 438 -35.96 -66.05 -38.26
C GLU A 438 -35.66 -66.21 -36.75
N PRO A 439 -34.38 -66.23 -36.35
CA PRO A 439 -33.97 -66.16 -34.96
C PRO A 439 -34.67 -65.04 -34.19
N ALA A 440 -35.10 -65.31 -32.96
CA ALA A 440 -35.77 -64.31 -32.13
C ALA A 440 -34.88 -63.08 -31.85
N GLN A 441 -33.57 -63.29 -31.82
CA GLN A 441 -32.55 -62.25 -31.74
C GLN A 441 -31.57 -62.46 -32.87
N THR A 442 -31.63 -61.61 -33.90
CA THR A 442 -30.78 -61.72 -35.09
C THR A 442 -29.39 -61.08 -34.88
N TYR A 443 -29.28 -60.08 -34.01
CA TYR A 443 -28.02 -59.37 -33.69
C TYR A 443 -27.23 -58.85 -34.90
N GLY A 444 -27.91 -58.68 -36.04
CA GLY A 444 -27.32 -58.37 -37.33
C GLY A 444 -28.27 -58.69 -38.48
N VAL A 445 -27.81 -58.49 -39.70
CA VAL A 445 -28.50 -58.97 -40.91
C VAL A 445 -28.23 -60.46 -41.08
N ILE A 446 -29.29 -61.27 -41.19
CA ILE A 446 -29.13 -62.69 -41.47
C ILE A 446 -28.68 -62.87 -42.93
N THR A 447 -27.46 -63.38 -43.12
CA THR A 447 -26.84 -63.53 -44.44
C THR A 447 -26.98 -64.93 -45.04
N LEU A 448 -27.04 -65.97 -44.20
CA LEU A 448 -27.10 -67.37 -44.62
C LEU A 448 -27.83 -68.23 -43.59
N TYR A 449 -28.53 -69.26 -44.06
CA TYR A 449 -28.94 -70.41 -43.25
C TYR A 449 -28.24 -71.66 -43.79
N GLU A 450 -27.46 -72.33 -42.95
CA GLU A 450 -26.89 -73.65 -43.24
C GLU A 450 -27.83 -74.71 -42.65
N VAL A 451 -28.29 -75.64 -43.49
CA VAL A 451 -29.37 -76.60 -43.19
C VAL A 451 -28.91 -78.03 -43.40
#